data_AF-A0A6J6X469-F1
#
_entry.id   AF-A0A6J6X469-F1
#
_cell.length_a   1.000
_cell.length_b   1.000
_cell.length_c   1.000
_cell.angle_alpha   90.00
_cell.angle_beta   90.00
_cell.angle_gamma   90.00
#
_symmetry.space_group_name_H-M   'P 1'
#
loop_
_entity.id
_entity.type
_entity.pdbx_description
1 polymer ?
#
loop_
_entity_poly.entity_id
_entity_poly.type
_entity_poly.pdbx_seq_one_letter_code
_entity_poly.pdbx_strand_id
1 'polypeptide(L)'
;MLTCGCQFDEDGPDADDFDEDDVDDDLDVLEIAALLEPLGVDGNGMLTETVRIGAREIIVHHDDVPETDTTQVAGIPCTTPLRTVIDIAPELPTPRLMEMVAYCLDRGLFTVADAWQRLAQPDMVGRRGAELLRRVLPPTAT
;
A
#
# COMPACT_ATOMS: atom_id res chain seq x y z
N MET A 1 -47.36 16.25 -14.10
CA MET A 1 -46.14 16.82 -13.50
C MET A 1 -46.49 17.21 -12.08
N LEU A 2 -46.15 16.33 -11.14
CA LEU A 2 -46.41 16.53 -9.72
C LEU A 2 -45.16 17.19 -9.13
N THR A 3 -45.29 18.46 -8.77
CA THR A 3 -44.27 19.22 -8.04
C THR A 3 -44.28 18.75 -6.59
N CYS A 4 -43.21 18.05 -6.20
CA CYS A 4 -42.99 17.65 -4.82
C CYS A 4 -42.72 18.91 -3.96
N GLY A 5 -43.55 19.12 -2.94
CA GLY A 5 -43.40 20.15 -1.93
C GLY A 5 -42.42 19.75 -0.85
N CYS A 6 -41.14 20.08 -1.05
CA CYS A 6 -40.17 20.12 0.04
C CYS A 6 -39.92 21.60 0.34
N GLN A 7 -40.48 22.04 1.46
CA GLN A 7 -40.19 23.31 2.10
C GLN A 7 -38.74 23.21 2.59
N PHE A 8 -37.87 24.07 2.08
CA PHE A 8 -36.53 24.27 2.64
C PHE A 8 -36.76 24.86 4.03
N ASP A 9 -36.52 24.08 5.09
CA ASP A 9 -36.32 24.63 6.43
C ASP A 9 -34.95 25.32 6.38
N GLU A 10 -35.00 26.62 6.11
CA GLU A 10 -33.89 27.57 6.05
C GLU A 10 -33.51 27.99 7.48
N ASP A 11 -33.21 27.03 8.34
CA ASP A 11 -32.54 27.24 9.62
C ASP A 11 -31.31 26.33 9.62
N GLY A 12 -30.28 26.73 8.86
CA GLY A 12 -28.93 26.24 9.13
C GLY A 12 -28.56 26.69 10.55
N PRO A 13 -27.82 25.89 11.33
CA PRO A 13 -27.39 26.34 12.65
C PRO A 13 -26.65 27.68 12.49
N ASP A 14 -27.08 28.70 13.23
CA ASP A 14 -26.37 29.96 13.32
C ASP A 14 -24.89 29.64 13.59
N ALA A 15 -23.99 30.29 12.85
CA ALA A 15 -22.55 30.01 12.87
C ALA A 15 -21.85 30.39 14.19
N ASP A 16 -22.64 30.63 15.24
CA ASP A 16 -22.23 31.25 16.49
C ASP A 16 -22.52 30.36 17.72
N ASP A 17 -23.08 29.15 17.56
CA ASP A 17 -23.32 28.17 18.64
C ASP A 17 -22.31 26.98 18.61
N PHE A 18 -21.11 27.22 18.08
CA PHE A 18 -19.97 26.39 18.51
C PHE A 18 -19.42 27.04 19.77
N ASP A 19 -19.94 26.62 20.94
CA ASP A 19 -19.27 26.87 22.20
C ASP A 19 -17.82 26.38 22.04
N GLU A 20 -16.87 27.32 21.97
CA GLU A 20 -15.42 27.03 21.88
C GLU A 20 -14.90 26.29 23.14
N ASP A 21 -15.78 26.03 24.11
CA ASP A 21 -15.54 25.33 25.37
C ASP A 21 -15.92 23.83 25.35
N ASP A 22 -16.46 23.28 24.25
CA ASP A 22 -16.84 21.85 24.11
C ASP A 22 -15.82 20.99 23.35
N VAL A 23 -14.66 21.56 22.98
CA VAL A 23 -13.47 20.74 22.71
C VAL A 23 -12.86 20.38 24.07
N ASP A 24 -13.07 19.16 24.52
CA ASP A 24 -12.29 18.54 25.60
C ASP A 24 -10.79 18.62 25.23
N ASP A 25 -10.13 19.73 25.59
CA ASP A 25 -8.69 20.00 25.41
C ASP A 25 -7.83 19.08 26.31
N ASP A 26 -8.49 18.19 27.05
CA ASP A 26 -7.96 17.17 27.95
C ASP A 26 -7.97 15.76 27.34
N LEU A 27 -8.25 15.59 26.04
CA LEU A 27 -7.93 14.32 25.37
C LEU A 27 -6.41 14.13 25.40
N ASP A 28 -5.96 13.39 26.41
CA ASP A 28 -4.56 13.04 26.60
C ASP A 28 -4.03 12.47 25.28
N VAL A 29 -2.85 12.90 24.87
CA VAL A 29 -2.14 12.36 23.70
C VAL A 29 -2.07 10.82 23.79
N LEU A 30 -2.07 10.28 25.01
CA LEU A 30 -2.15 8.85 25.29
C LEU A 30 -3.52 8.22 25.00
N GLU A 31 -4.64 8.92 25.19
CA GLU A 31 -5.98 8.45 24.81
C GLU A 31 -6.18 8.49 23.28
N ILE A 32 -5.67 9.53 22.60
CA ILE A 32 -5.66 9.58 21.12
C ILE A 32 -4.80 8.45 20.55
N ALA A 33 -3.62 8.19 21.15
CA ALA A 33 -2.74 7.10 20.75
C ALA A 33 -3.36 5.71 21.02
N ALA A 34 -4.27 5.58 22.00
CA ALA A 34 -4.98 4.33 22.27
C ALA A 34 -6.13 4.05 21.28
N LEU A 35 -6.62 5.07 20.57
CA LEU A 35 -7.60 4.93 19.49
C LEU A 35 -6.96 4.61 18.13
N LEU A 36 -5.65 4.81 17.99
CA LEU A 36 -4.88 4.45 16.80
C LEU A 36 -4.21 3.09 17.03
N GLU A 37 -4.62 2.07 16.27
CA GLU A 37 -3.89 0.79 16.28
C GLU A 37 -2.41 1.04 15.96
N PRO A 38 -1.46 0.36 16.65
CA PRO A 38 -0.05 0.69 16.52
C PRO A 38 0.44 0.51 15.09
N LEU A 39 1.03 1.57 14.55
CA LEU A 39 1.69 1.56 13.25
C LEU A 39 2.86 0.57 13.26
N GLY A 40 2.92 -0.28 12.25
CA GLY A 40 3.99 -1.25 12.02
C GLY A 40 4.96 -0.80 10.93
N VAL A 41 6.01 -1.59 10.69
CA VAL A 41 6.94 -1.43 9.58
C VAL A 41 7.14 -2.77 8.90
N ASP A 42 7.02 -2.83 7.58
CA ASP A 42 7.20 -4.07 6.81
C ASP A 42 8.67 -4.40 6.54
N GLY A 43 8.94 -5.56 5.92
CA GLY A 43 10.30 -5.98 5.58
C GLY A 43 11.04 -5.10 4.56
N ASN A 44 10.37 -4.15 3.89
CA ASN A 44 11.01 -3.13 3.06
C ASN A 44 11.27 -1.82 3.81
N GLY A 45 10.85 -1.71 5.07
CA GLY A 45 10.96 -0.48 5.85
C GLY A 45 9.79 0.48 5.65
N MET A 46 8.68 0.03 5.05
CA MET A 46 7.52 0.87 4.77
C MET A 46 6.51 0.81 5.92
N LEU A 47 5.81 1.92 6.12
CA LEU A 47 4.79 2.05 7.16
C LEU A 47 3.63 1.09 6.89
N THR A 48 3.13 0.44 7.93
CA THR A 48 1.93 -0.40 7.88
C THR A 48 0.94 -0.01 8.96
N GLU A 49 -0.35 -0.22 8.70
CA GLU A 49 -1.42 -0.13 9.68
C GLU A 49 -2.33 -1.36 9.55
N THR A 50 -2.90 -1.81 10.67
CA THR A 50 -3.95 -2.82 10.65
C THR A 50 -5.29 -2.11 10.69
N VAL A 51 -6.20 -2.49 9.79
CA VAL A 51 -7.53 -1.92 9.68
C VAL A 51 -8.53 -3.06 9.60
N ARG A 52 -9.63 -2.92 10.33
CA ARG A 52 -10.74 -3.88 10.30
C ARG A 52 -11.84 -3.41 9.37
N ILE A 53 -12.08 -4.18 8.30
CA ILE A 53 -13.18 -3.94 7.35
C ILE A 53 -14.19 -5.08 7.49
N GLY A 54 -15.32 -4.79 8.14
CA GLY A 54 -16.30 -5.81 8.52
C GLY A 54 -15.71 -6.82 9.51
N ALA A 55 -15.70 -8.10 9.13
CA ALA A 55 -15.17 -9.20 9.93
C ALA A 55 -13.72 -9.59 9.57
N ARG A 56 -13.04 -8.81 8.71
CA ARG A 56 -11.68 -9.09 8.25
C ARG A 56 -10.70 -8.05 8.78
N GLU A 57 -9.54 -8.52 9.19
CA GLU A 57 -8.36 -7.68 9.41
C GLU A 57 -7.59 -7.56 8.11
N ILE A 58 -7.15 -6.34 7.79
CA ILE A 58 -6.41 -5.98 6.59
C ILE A 58 -5.18 -5.23 7.04
N ILE A 59 -4.01 -5.61 6.52
CA ILE A 59 -2.77 -4.85 6.69
C ILE A 59 -2.65 -3.92 5.49
N VAL A 60 -2.64 -2.62 5.75
CA VAL A 60 -2.42 -1.59 4.73
C VAL A 60 -0.94 -1.23 4.75
N HIS A 61 -0.27 -1.38 3.61
CA HIS A 61 1.10 -0.95 3.40
C HIS A 61 1.08 0.42 2.70
N HIS A 62 1.75 1.41 3.30
CA HIS A 62 1.85 2.76 2.78
C HIS A 62 3.12 2.90 1.95
N ASP A 63 2.97 3.19 0.66
CA ASP A 63 4.09 3.25 -0.27
C ASP A 63 3.79 4.19 -1.44
N ASP A 64 4.82 4.90 -1.91
CA ASP A 64 4.75 5.73 -3.11
C ASP A 64 5.07 4.85 -4.33
N VAL A 65 4.03 4.19 -4.86
CA VAL A 65 4.18 3.28 -6.01
C VAL A 65 4.05 4.06 -7.32
N PRO A 66 5.09 4.10 -8.18
CA PRO A 66 5.00 4.80 -9.46
C PRO A 66 4.02 4.09 -10.39
N GLU A 67 3.38 4.84 -11.31
CA GLU A 67 2.41 4.27 -12.25
C GLU A 67 2.97 3.11 -13.06
N THR A 68 4.27 3.12 -13.39
CA THR A 68 4.97 2.04 -14.11
C THR A 68 4.97 0.71 -13.37
N ASP A 69 4.74 0.73 -12.06
CA ASP A 69 4.66 -0.45 -11.20
C ASP A 69 3.22 -0.86 -10.90
N THR A 70 2.24 -0.20 -11.52
CA THR A 70 0.81 -0.53 -11.37
C THR A 70 0.25 -1.16 -12.65
N THR A 71 -0.78 -1.96 -12.47
CA THR A 71 -1.54 -2.63 -13.53
C THR A 71 -2.98 -2.80 -13.08
N GLN A 72 -3.81 -3.46 -13.88
CA GLN A 72 -5.19 -3.78 -13.50
C GLN A 72 -5.54 -5.22 -13.80
N VAL A 73 -6.23 -5.86 -12.86
CA VAL A 73 -6.81 -7.20 -13.03
C VAL A 73 -8.31 -7.08 -12.84
N ALA A 74 -9.09 -7.37 -13.89
CA ALA A 74 -10.55 -7.22 -13.88
C ALA A 74 -11.04 -5.82 -13.43
N GLY A 75 -10.29 -4.77 -13.78
CA GLY A 75 -10.58 -3.38 -13.41
C GLY A 75 -10.14 -2.99 -11.99
N ILE A 76 -9.48 -3.90 -11.26
CA ILE A 76 -8.94 -3.64 -9.93
C ILE A 76 -7.47 -3.23 -10.06
N PRO A 77 -7.05 -2.04 -9.58
CA PRO A 77 -5.66 -1.65 -9.53
C PRO A 77 -4.84 -2.64 -8.70
N CYS A 78 -3.71 -3.06 -9.25
CA CYS A 78 -2.77 -3.99 -8.63
C CYS A 78 -1.35 -3.53 -8.93
N THR A 79 -0.37 -4.00 -8.17
CA THR A 79 1.03 -3.87 -8.59
C THR A 79 1.34 -4.81 -9.76
N THR A 80 2.33 -4.48 -10.58
CA THR A 80 2.85 -5.40 -11.60
C THR A 80 3.41 -6.67 -10.93
N PRO A 81 3.50 -7.81 -11.65
CA PRO A 81 4.09 -9.02 -11.08
C PRO A 81 5.52 -8.81 -10.57
N LEU A 82 6.34 -8.03 -11.29
CA LEU A 82 7.70 -7.71 -10.86
C LEU A 82 7.70 -6.89 -9.57
N ARG A 83 6.85 -5.86 -9.47
CA ARG A 83 6.73 -5.07 -8.25
C ARG A 83 6.24 -5.92 -7.08
N THR A 84 5.24 -6.77 -7.29
CA THR A 84 4.75 -7.71 -6.27
C THR A 84 5.89 -8.58 -5.73
N VAL A 85 6.71 -9.18 -6.62
CA VAL A 85 7.85 -10.01 -6.22
C VAL A 85 8.85 -9.22 -5.38
N ILE A 86 9.14 -7.97 -5.74
CA ILE A 86 10.02 -7.09 -4.95
C ILE A 86 9.42 -6.84 -3.57
N ASP A 87 8.14 -6.49 -3.48
CA ASP A 87 7.51 -6.11 -2.21
C ASP A 87 7.48 -7.27 -1.21
N ILE A 88 7.19 -8.49 -1.67
CA ILE A 88 7.10 -9.67 -0.78
C ILE A 88 8.44 -10.38 -0.55
N ALA A 89 9.49 -10.06 -1.32
CA ALA A 89 10.78 -10.73 -1.20
C ALA A 89 11.38 -10.75 0.23
N PRO A 90 11.27 -9.68 1.06
CA PRO A 90 11.76 -9.70 2.44
C PRO A 90 11.05 -10.70 3.36
N GLU A 91 9.79 -11.04 3.04
CA GLU A 91 8.94 -11.93 3.84
C GLU A 91 9.09 -13.40 3.42
N LEU A 92 9.84 -13.67 2.35
CA LEU A 92 10.02 -15.01 1.80
C LEU A 92 11.41 -15.58 2.14
N PRO A 93 11.48 -16.86 2.55
CA PRO A 93 12.74 -17.59 2.53
C PRO A 93 13.32 -17.64 1.11
N THR A 94 14.65 -17.55 0.98
CA THR A 94 15.33 -17.51 -0.33
C THR A 94 14.92 -18.64 -1.29
N PRO A 95 14.79 -19.92 -0.88
CA PRO A 95 14.32 -20.97 -1.79
C PRO A 95 12.94 -20.68 -2.39
N ARG A 96 12.03 -20.12 -1.58
CA ARG A 96 10.67 -19.78 -2.03
C ARG A 96 10.67 -18.59 -2.98
N LEU A 97 11.53 -17.59 -2.72
CA LEU A 97 11.72 -16.47 -3.63
C LEU A 97 12.25 -16.96 -4.99
N MET A 98 13.22 -17.89 -5.00
CA MET A 98 13.75 -18.47 -6.24
C MET A 98 12.68 -19.21 -7.05
N GLU A 99 11.85 -20.03 -6.40
CA GLU A 99 10.72 -20.72 -7.04
C GLU A 99 9.73 -19.73 -7.65
N MET A 100 9.41 -18.67 -6.92
CA MET A 100 8.48 -17.64 -7.38
C MET A 100 9.04 -16.86 -8.58
N VAL A 101 10.32 -16.49 -8.55
CA VAL A 101 11.00 -15.85 -9.69
C VAL A 101 10.98 -16.76 -10.91
N ALA A 102 11.34 -18.04 -10.75
CA ALA A 102 11.30 -19.00 -11.85
C ALA A 102 9.90 -19.14 -12.44
N TYR A 103 8.86 -19.22 -11.59
CA TYR A 103 7.47 -19.25 -12.02
C TYR A 103 7.04 -18.00 -12.79
N CYS A 104 7.43 -16.80 -12.32
CA CYS A 104 7.12 -15.56 -13.03
C CYS A 104 7.79 -15.48 -14.40
N LEU A 105 9.05 -15.91 -14.50
CA LEU A 105 9.80 -15.93 -15.75
C LEU A 105 9.24 -16.96 -16.75
N ASP A 106 8.94 -18.18 -16.29
CA ASP A 106 8.36 -19.26 -17.12
C ASP A 106 7.02 -18.85 -17.75
N ARG A 107 6.20 -18.11 -16.98
CA ARG A 107 4.92 -17.58 -17.48
C ARG A 107 5.04 -16.26 -18.24
N GLY A 108 6.24 -15.72 -18.42
CA GLY A 108 6.47 -14.46 -19.12
C GLY A 108 5.82 -13.24 -18.45
N LEU A 109 5.68 -13.26 -17.11
CA LEU A 109 5.09 -12.13 -16.38
C LEU A 109 6.00 -10.90 -16.34
N PHE A 110 7.31 -11.13 -16.48
CA PHE A 110 8.34 -10.14 -16.79
C PHE A 110 9.55 -10.90 -17.35
N THR A 111 10.47 -10.19 -18.00
CA THR A 111 11.75 -10.77 -18.44
C THR A 111 12.87 -10.48 -17.45
N VAL A 112 13.98 -11.23 -17.54
CA VAL A 112 15.20 -10.95 -16.76
C VAL A 112 15.72 -9.53 -17.06
N ALA A 113 15.62 -9.07 -18.31
CA ALA A 113 16.03 -7.73 -18.70
C ALA A 113 15.16 -6.66 -18.02
N ASP A 114 13.82 -6.84 -18.03
CA ASP A 114 12.90 -5.92 -17.33
C ASP A 114 13.22 -5.83 -15.84
N ALA A 115 13.49 -6.99 -15.22
CA ALA A 115 13.82 -7.06 -13.81
C ALA A 115 15.10 -6.27 -13.49
N TRP A 116 16.19 -6.48 -14.25
CA TRP A 116 17.43 -5.72 -14.06
C TRP A 116 17.25 -4.23 -14.33
N GLN A 117 16.53 -3.84 -15.37
CA GLN A 117 16.25 -2.44 -15.68
C GLN A 117 15.49 -1.76 -14.55
N ARG A 118 14.48 -2.44 -13.97
CA ARG A 118 13.70 -1.90 -12.87
C ARG A 118 14.52 -1.78 -11.58
N LEU A 119 15.32 -2.80 -11.28
CA LEU A 119 16.20 -2.82 -10.11
C LEU A 119 17.31 -1.76 -10.19
N ALA A 120 17.62 -1.24 -11.37
CA ALA A 120 18.59 -0.15 -11.54
C ALA A 120 17.99 1.25 -11.28
N GLN A 121 16.66 1.37 -11.11
CA GLN A 121 16.03 2.67 -10.87
C GLN A 121 16.36 3.22 -9.47
N PRO A 122 16.45 4.56 -9.31
CA PRO A 122 16.87 5.17 -8.05
C PRO A 122 16.04 4.77 -6.82
N ASP A 123 14.73 4.64 -6.98
CA ASP A 123 13.78 4.27 -5.92
C ASP A 123 13.94 2.81 -5.44
N MET A 124 14.60 1.96 -6.23
CA MET A 124 14.86 0.54 -5.91
C MET A 124 16.26 0.27 -5.38
N VAL A 125 17.16 1.26 -5.37
CA VAL A 125 18.55 1.04 -4.95
C VAL A 125 18.62 0.60 -3.49
N GLY A 126 17.87 1.28 -2.60
CA GLY A 126 17.86 1.00 -1.16
C GLY A 126 16.76 0.05 -0.67
N ARG A 127 15.89 -0.45 -1.56
CA ARG A 127 14.77 -1.32 -1.16
C ARG A 127 15.28 -2.74 -0.90
N ARG A 128 15.02 -3.26 0.31
CA ARG A 128 15.49 -4.61 0.72
C ARG A 128 15.01 -5.72 -0.22
N GLY A 129 13.76 -5.68 -0.64
CA GLY A 129 13.22 -6.64 -1.60
C GLY A 129 13.96 -6.64 -2.94
N ALA A 130 14.36 -5.45 -3.41
CA ALA A 130 15.15 -5.30 -4.63
C ALA A 130 16.55 -5.91 -4.47
N GLU A 131 17.20 -5.71 -3.32
CA GLU A 131 18.49 -6.35 -3.02
C GLU A 131 18.41 -7.87 -2.99
N LEU A 132 17.36 -8.43 -2.38
CA LEU A 132 17.14 -9.87 -2.34
C LEU A 132 16.89 -10.43 -3.74
N LEU A 133 16.10 -9.72 -4.55
CA LEU A 133 15.83 -10.13 -5.93
C LEU A 133 17.10 -10.14 -6.79
N ARG A 134 18.01 -9.16 -6.64
CA ARG A 134 19.31 -9.14 -7.33
C ARG A 134 20.16 -10.39 -7.06
N ARG A 135 20.01 -11.03 -5.89
CA ARG A 135 20.79 -12.23 -5.52
C ARG A 135 20.29 -13.50 -6.18
N VAL A 136 19.02 -13.53 -6.61
CA VAL A 136 18.38 -14.73 -7.16
C VAL A 136 18.09 -14.63 -8.65
N LEU A 137 18.16 -13.43 -9.24
CA LEU A 137 17.98 -13.24 -10.67
C LEU A 137 19.13 -13.88 -11.48
N PRO A 138 18.83 -14.52 -12.62
CA PRO A 138 19.86 -14.90 -13.58
C PRO A 138 20.62 -13.67 -14.10
N PRO A 139 21.90 -13.81 -14.49
CA PRO A 139 22.60 -12.76 -15.21
C PRO A 139 21.92 -12.47 -16.55
N THR A 140 21.98 -11.23 -17.02
CA THR A 140 21.60 -10.88 -18.39
C THR A 140 22.49 -11.66 -19.36
N ALA A 141 21.89 -12.28 -20.37
CA ALA A 141 22.66 -12.86 -21.47
C ALA A 141 23.39 -11.73 -22.19
N THR A 142 24.73 -11.81 -22.20
CA THR A 142 25.62 -10.89 -22.93
C THR A 142 25.48 -11.05 -24.44
#